data_AF-A0A897NL40-F1
#
_entry.id   AF-A0A897NL40-F1
#
_cell.length_a   1.000
_cell.length_b   1.000
_cell.length_c   1.000
_cell.angle_alpha   90.00
_cell.angle_beta   90.00
_cell.angle_gamma   90.00
#
_symmetry.space_group_name_H-M   'P 1'
#
loop_
_entity.id
_entity.type
_entity.pdbx_description
1 polymer ?
#
loop_
_entity_poly.entity_id
_entity_poly.type
_entity_poly.pdbx_seq_one_letter_code
_entity_poly.pdbx_strand_id
1 'polypeptide(L)'
;MPSNKPDPDELIVKTQYFISGETSQANLKQIQQEIIRILQMEGYRQTDVDPLPIGPIQHTMDFRLFDGIPVEDQESLTEKAKSLFGSSGNTREVQDITTDEFLEGLKKARDDLPFRLVFHFKPYDEGDVEGYDIEIESIPVLLQKYRQLPVREDYSYNKKDIVSQNKREVTRIMGRMGLEPLREPYTEAETLKTQLKQEYRRHLDSVEYGSNVLQYLDEGDTCFQRDLYHAALNCYIHALEWTIITYLNEERGKDVIEEQKENEDTRYYFHHFVDLIQGDSPIKQTTMESLQQYKDTERHWIAHHRSGDLPETRVEDVRETLLNLIGELFTPRDH
;
A
#
# COMPACT_ATOMS: atom_id res chain seq x y z
N MET A 1 4.94 -18.36 13.90
CA MET A 1 6.12 -17.70 13.30
C MET A 1 5.59 -16.63 12.37
N PRO A 2 5.97 -15.35 12.51
CA PRO A 2 5.55 -14.34 11.54
C PRO A 2 6.02 -14.77 10.15
N SER A 3 5.15 -14.60 9.16
CA SER A 3 5.43 -14.96 7.78
C SER A 3 6.57 -14.07 7.25
N ASN A 4 7.71 -14.66 6.88
CA ASN A 4 8.81 -13.95 6.19
C ASN A 4 8.46 -13.55 4.75
N LYS A 5 7.21 -13.70 4.33
CA LYS A 5 6.73 -13.27 3.02
C LYS A 5 6.85 -11.75 2.89
N PRO A 6 7.49 -11.24 1.82
CA PRO A 6 7.49 -9.82 1.48
C PRO A 6 6.06 -9.28 1.34
N ASP A 7 5.76 -8.25 2.11
CA ASP A 7 4.49 -7.53 2.06
C ASP A 7 4.59 -6.36 1.05
N PRO A 8 3.75 -6.31 0.00
CA PRO A 8 3.70 -5.20 -0.94
C PRO A 8 3.50 -3.83 -0.28
N ASP A 9 2.66 -3.74 0.75
CA ASP A 9 2.31 -2.45 1.38
C ASP A 9 3.47 -1.85 2.16
N GLU A 10 4.43 -2.71 2.54
CA GLU A 10 5.65 -2.36 3.24
C GLU A 10 6.86 -2.08 2.33
N LEU A 11 6.77 -2.42 1.04
CA LEU A 11 7.92 -2.48 0.13
C LEU A 11 7.73 -1.70 -1.17
N ILE A 12 6.49 -1.53 -1.65
CA ILE A 12 6.21 -0.69 -2.82
C ILE A 12 6.28 0.77 -2.41
N VAL A 13 7.16 1.51 -3.07
CA VAL A 13 7.31 2.95 -2.85
C VAL A 13 6.42 3.69 -3.85
N LYS A 14 5.61 4.60 -3.35
CA LYS A 14 4.75 5.50 -4.11
C LYS A 14 5.18 6.94 -3.94
N THR A 15 4.90 7.77 -4.92
CA THR A 15 5.15 9.22 -4.89
C THR A 15 4.30 9.91 -5.95
N GLN A 16 4.09 11.21 -5.78
CA GLN A 16 3.26 12.02 -6.67
C GLN A 16 4.02 13.25 -7.11
N TYR A 17 3.89 13.59 -8.39
CA TYR A 17 4.45 14.78 -9.03
C TYR A 17 3.38 15.49 -9.82
N PHE A 18 3.59 16.78 -10.08
CA PHE A 18 2.73 17.57 -10.95
C PHE A 18 3.55 18.20 -12.07
N ILE A 19 3.02 18.14 -13.31
CA ILE A 19 3.57 18.85 -14.45
C ILE A 19 2.53 19.82 -14.98
N SER A 20 2.82 21.12 -14.89
CA SER A 20 1.97 22.17 -15.46
C SER A 20 2.01 22.17 -16.99
N GLY A 21 0.86 22.38 -17.62
CA GLY A 21 0.73 22.54 -19.07
C GLY A 21 -0.64 22.12 -19.57
N GLU A 22 -0.95 22.40 -20.84
CA GLU A 22 -2.24 22.03 -21.43
C GLU A 22 -2.50 20.52 -21.29
N THR A 23 -3.72 20.14 -20.91
CA THR A 23 -4.18 18.74 -20.76
C THR A 23 -4.44 18.05 -22.11
N SER A 24 -3.75 18.50 -23.16
CA SER A 24 -3.88 17.96 -24.50
C SER A 24 -3.13 16.63 -24.66
N GLN A 25 -3.66 15.76 -25.52
CA GLN A 25 -2.98 14.52 -25.91
C GLN A 25 -1.56 14.74 -26.45
N ALA A 26 -1.32 15.87 -27.12
CA ALA A 26 0.01 16.21 -27.62
C ALA A 26 0.99 16.48 -26.48
N ASN A 27 0.56 17.18 -25.42
CA ASN A 27 1.38 17.45 -24.25
C ASN A 27 1.68 16.18 -23.45
N LEU A 28 0.65 15.33 -23.20
CA LEU A 28 0.86 14.03 -22.55
C LEU A 28 1.91 13.20 -23.29
N LYS A 29 1.84 13.15 -24.63
CA LYS A 29 2.83 12.41 -25.44
C LYS A 29 4.25 12.94 -25.27
N GLN A 30 4.44 14.26 -25.14
CA GLN A 30 5.77 14.83 -24.90
C GLN A 30 6.31 14.44 -23.52
N ILE A 31 5.47 14.51 -22.49
CA ILE A 31 5.81 14.07 -21.13
C ILE A 31 6.24 12.60 -21.14
N GLN A 32 5.45 11.73 -21.78
CA GLN A 32 5.73 10.30 -21.88
C GLN A 32 7.03 10.02 -22.64
N GLN A 33 7.30 10.74 -23.74
CA GLN A 33 8.55 10.59 -24.51
C GLN A 33 9.78 10.96 -23.68
N GLU A 34 9.68 11.99 -22.86
CA GLU A 34 10.78 12.39 -21.98
C GLU A 34 11.01 11.36 -20.86
N ILE A 35 9.95 10.81 -20.27
CA ILE A 35 10.03 9.71 -19.30
C ILE A 35 10.71 8.48 -19.93
N ILE A 36 10.30 8.08 -21.13
CA ILE A 36 10.94 6.97 -21.88
C ILE A 36 12.44 7.22 -22.02
N ARG A 37 12.81 8.42 -22.48
CA ARG A 37 14.21 8.79 -22.71
C ARG A 37 15.03 8.68 -21.42
N ILE A 38 14.52 9.21 -20.31
CA ILE A 38 15.21 9.15 -19.01
C ILE A 38 15.35 7.70 -18.54
N LEU A 39 14.27 6.93 -18.59
CA LEU A 39 14.25 5.55 -18.11
C LEU A 39 15.13 4.61 -18.95
N GLN A 40 15.21 4.82 -20.26
CA GLN A 40 16.16 4.10 -21.11
C GLN A 40 17.62 4.36 -20.72
N MET A 41 17.96 5.61 -20.36
CA MET A 41 19.30 5.93 -19.85
C MET A 41 19.60 5.27 -18.49
N GLU A 42 18.56 4.85 -17.77
CA GLU A 42 18.63 4.15 -16.48
C GLU A 42 18.53 2.63 -16.63
N GLY A 43 18.54 2.12 -17.86
CA GLY A 43 18.46 0.69 -18.13
C GLY A 43 17.06 0.11 -18.02
N TYR A 44 16.01 0.94 -18.04
CA TYR A 44 14.62 0.48 -18.09
C TYR A 44 14.08 0.42 -19.52
N ARG A 45 13.13 -0.49 -19.76
CA ARG A 45 12.31 -0.48 -20.99
C ARG A 45 10.84 -0.54 -20.66
N GLN A 46 10.06 0.05 -21.55
CA GLN A 46 8.62 0.00 -21.51
C GLN A 46 8.12 -1.40 -21.91
N THR A 47 7.10 -1.90 -21.23
CA THR A 47 6.55 -3.26 -21.42
C THR A 47 5.10 -3.28 -21.89
N ASP A 48 4.40 -2.16 -21.84
CA ASP A 48 3.02 -1.97 -22.25
C ASP A 48 2.88 -1.31 -23.64
N VAL A 49 3.72 -1.71 -24.58
CA VAL A 49 3.70 -1.15 -25.93
C VAL A 49 2.50 -1.68 -26.72
N ASP A 50 1.55 -0.80 -27.02
CA ASP A 50 0.49 -1.10 -27.97
C ASP A 50 1.08 -1.28 -29.39
N PRO A 51 0.81 -2.38 -30.10
CA PRO A 51 1.39 -2.65 -31.41
C PRO A 51 0.88 -1.72 -32.53
N LEU A 52 -0.04 -0.79 -32.25
CA LEU A 52 -0.69 0.04 -33.25
C LEU A 52 -0.58 1.55 -32.93
N PRO A 53 -0.03 2.38 -33.84
CA PRO A 53 0.14 3.82 -33.63
C PRO A 53 -1.16 4.64 -33.75
N ILE A 54 -2.31 3.98 -33.81
CA ILE A 54 -3.64 4.58 -34.02
C ILE A 54 -4.56 4.05 -32.91
N GLY A 55 -4.33 4.51 -31.68
CA GLY A 55 -5.11 4.17 -30.50
C GLY A 55 -5.17 5.34 -29.52
N PRO A 56 -6.09 5.33 -28.54
CA PRO A 56 -6.10 6.33 -27.48
C PRO A 56 -4.77 6.30 -26.72
N ILE A 57 -4.26 7.48 -26.34
CA ILE A 57 -3.03 7.56 -25.52
C ILE A 57 -3.30 6.88 -24.19
N GLN A 58 -2.43 5.93 -23.83
CA GLN A 58 -2.52 5.26 -22.53
C GLN A 58 -2.15 6.25 -21.43
N HIS A 59 -2.98 6.32 -20.39
CA HIS A 59 -2.74 7.09 -19.17
C HIS A 59 -1.92 6.31 -18.15
N THR A 60 -1.28 5.21 -18.57
CA THR A 60 -0.40 4.40 -17.74
C THR A 60 0.81 4.00 -18.57
N MET A 61 1.97 3.91 -17.92
CA MET A 61 3.20 3.38 -18.50
C MET A 61 3.88 2.40 -17.55
N ASP A 62 4.31 1.26 -18.07
CA ASP A 62 4.93 0.19 -17.28
C ASP A 62 6.35 -0.10 -17.76
N PHE A 63 7.32 0.14 -16.89
CA PHE A 63 8.73 -0.05 -17.16
C PHE A 63 9.34 -1.13 -16.28
N ARG A 64 10.27 -1.91 -16.82
CA ARG A 64 11.08 -2.87 -16.07
C ARG A 64 12.56 -2.55 -16.19
N LEU A 65 13.35 -2.89 -15.17
CA LEU A 65 14.81 -2.76 -15.17
C LEU A 65 15.44 -3.93 -15.94
N PHE A 66 16.30 -3.62 -16.90
CA PHE A 66 16.98 -4.59 -17.78
C PHE A 66 18.50 -4.61 -17.56
N ASP A 67 19.09 -3.62 -16.88
CA ASP A 67 20.52 -3.63 -16.58
C ASP A 67 20.82 -4.63 -15.45
N GLY A 68 21.24 -5.84 -15.84
CA GLY A 68 21.46 -7.02 -14.97
C GLY A 68 20.58 -8.24 -15.25
N ILE A 69 19.57 -8.10 -16.13
CA ILE A 69 18.70 -9.19 -16.64
C ILE A 69 18.53 -8.94 -18.14
N PRO A 70 19.27 -9.66 -19.01
CA PRO A 70 19.28 -9.33 -20.42
C PRO A 70 17.94 -9.69 -21.06
N VAL A 71 17.25 -8.68 -21.57
CA VAL A 71 16.27 -8.80 -22.66
C VAL A 71 16.31 -7.49 -23.44
N GLU A 72 16.44 -7.54 -24.77
CA GLU A 72 16.50 -6.40 -25.71
C GLU A 72 16.07 -6.99 -27.09
N ASP A 73 15.10 -6.52 -27.87
CA ASP A 73 14.67 -5.16 -28.22
C ASP A 73 13.19 -5.18 -28.70
N GLN A 74 12.39 -4.16 -28.39
CA GLN A 74 11.19 -3.87 -29.19
C GLN A 74 11.55 -2.79 -30.22
N GLU A 75 11.64 -3.23 -31.47
CA GLU A 75 11.55 -2.49 -32.73
C GLU A 75 11.87 -0.98 -32.70
N SER A 76 13.05 -0.66 -33.23
CA SER A 76 13.41 0.68 -33.67
C SER A 76 12.46 1.17 -34.79
N LEU A 77 11.98 2.42 -34.66
CA LEU A 77 11.26 3.21 -35.68
C LEU A 77 11.97 3.29 -37.06
N THR A 78 13.16 2.74 -37.21
CA THR A 78 13.93 2.70 -38.46
C THR A 78 13.55 1.56 -39.41
N GLU A 79 12.74 0.58 -39.00
CA GLU A 79 12.27 -0.48 -39.91
C GLU A 79 11.10 -0.05 -40.81
N LYS A 80 10.26 0.90 -40.38
CA LYS A 80 9.19 1.48 -41.22
C LYS A 80 9.71 2.38 -42.36
N ALA A 81 10.94 2.92 -42.24
CA ALA A 81 11.58 3.67 -43.31
C ALA A 81 12.25 2.75 -44.35
N LYS A 82 12.61 1.51 -43.97
CA LYS A 82 13.29 0.55 -44.85
C LYS A 82 12.32 -0.30 -45.69
N SER A 83 11.05 -0.41 -45.32
CA SER A 83 10.04 -1.11 -46.12
C SER A 83 9.43 -0.27 -47.25
N LEU A 84 9.69 1.04 -47.28
CA LEU A 84 9.26 1.95 -48.36
C LEU A 84 10.23 1.97 -49.57
N PHE A 85 11.47 1.49 -49.39
CA PHE A 85 12.46 1.36 -50.46
C PHE A 85 12.84 -0.11 -50.60
N GLY A 86 12.16 -0.80 -51.51
CA GLY A 86 12.41 -2.21 -51.78
C GLY A 86 13.83 -2.45 -52.27
N SER A 87 14.59 -3.27 -51.54
CA SER A 87 15.42 -4.33 -52.11
C SER A 87 15.92 -5.28 -51.03
N SER A 88 16.08 -6.52 -51.46
CA SER A 88 16.26 -7.77 -50.73
C SER A 88 17.48 -7.89 -49.81
N GLY A 89 17.29 -8.68 -48.75
CA GLY A 89 18.21 -9.77 -48.42
C GLY A 89 19.32 -9.44 -47.41
N ASN A 90 19.06 -9.70 -46.14
CA ASN A 90 19.82 -10.70 -45.39
C ASN A 90 19.09 -11.01 -44.09
N THR A 91 18.57 -12.24 -44.03
CA THR A 91 18.18 -12.94 -42.81
C THR A 91 19.33 -12.88 -41.81
N ARG A 92 19.14 -12.14 -40.72
CA ARG A 92 19.74 -12.49 -39.44
C ARG A 92 18.61 -13.02 -38.57
N GLU A 93 18.75 -14.30 -38.24
CA GLU A 93 17.84 -15.06 -37.41
C GLU A 93 17.55 -14.31 -36.11
N VAL A 94 16.27 -14.13 -35.85
CA VAL A 94 15.68 -13.72 -34.57
C VAL A 94 16.08 -14.78 -33.54
N GLN A 95 16.68 -14.37 -32.42
CA GLN A 95 16.85 -15.26 -31.26
C GLN A 95 15.87 -14.82 -30.17
N ASP A 96 14.84 -15.63 -29.97
CA ASP A 96 13.88 -15.54 -28.87
C ASP A 96 14.58 -15.79 -27.53
N ILE A 97 14.33 -14.94 -26.54
CA ILE A 97 14.82 -15.15 -25.18
C ILE A 97 13.91 -16.14 -24.47
N THR A 98 14.54 -17.11 -23.83
CA THR A 98 13.82 -18.13 -23.09
C THR A 98 13.43 -17.62 -21.70
N THR A 99 12.32 -18.11 -21.16
CA THR A 99 11.90 -17.85 -19.76
C THR A 99 13.05 -18.08 -18.77
N ASP A 100 13.96 -19.01 -19.07
CA ASP A 100 15.08 -19.39 -18.21
C ASP A 100 16.13 -18.28 -18.07
N GLU A 101 16.46 -17.56 -19.15
CA GLU A 101 17.43 -16.45 -19.12
C GLU A 101 16.91 -15.27 -18.29
N PHE A 102 15.62 -14.98 -18.39
CA PHE A 102 14.95 -13.97 -17.56
C PHE A 102 14.98 -14.35 -16.08
N LEU A 103 14.64 -15.60 -15.74
CA LEU A 103 14.67 -16.07 -14.35
C LEU A 103 16.10 -16.11 -13.79
N GLU A 104 17.10 -16.42 -14.62
CA GLU A 104 18.51 -16.35 -14.23
C GLU A 104 18.96 -14.94 -13.90
N GLY A 105 18.61 -13.95 -14.73
CA GLY A 105 18.92 -12.57 -14.42
C GLY A 105 18.20 -12.13 -13.13
N LEU A 106 16.93 -12.50 -12.98
CA LEU A 106 16.16 -12.15 -11.78
C LEU A 106 16.80 -12.71 -10.51
N LYS A 107 17.37 -13.92 -10.55
CA LYS A 107 18.15 -14.49 -9.44
C LYS A 107 19.39 -13.66 -9.09
N LYS A 108 20.08 -13.11 -10.09
CA LYS A 108 21.36 -12.37 -9.94
C LYS A 108 21.15 -10.90 -9.53
N ALA A 109 20.01 -10.32 -9.85
CA ALA A 109 19.69 -8.93 -9.51
C ALA A 109 19.66 -8.69 -7.98
N ARG A 110 20.06 -7.50 -7.53
CA ARG A 110 19.97 -7.13 -6.11
C ARG A 110 18.53 -6.84 -5.71
N ASP A 111 18.16 -7.25 -4.50
CA ASP A 111 16.78 -7.17 -3.98
C ASP A 111 16.23 -5.75 -3.84
N ASP A 112 17.11 -4.80 -3.57
CA ASP A 112 16.80 -3.42 -3.24
C ASP A 112 16.63 -2.51 -4.46
N LEU A 113 16.88 -3.02 -5.67
CA LEU A 113 16.72 -2.24 -6.89
C LEU A 113 15.24 -2.08 -7.27
N PRO A 114 14.83 -0.93 -7.83
CA PRO A 114 13.50 -0.76 -8.40
C PRO A 114 13.41 -1.62 -9.66
N PHE A 115 12.72 -2.75 -9.58
CA PHE A 115 12.58 -3.65 -10.72
C PHE A 115 11.55 -3.15 -11.72
N ARG A 116 10.42 -2.63 -11.23
CA ARG A 116 9.32 -2.16 -12.07
C ARG A 116 8.87 -0.79 -11.61
N LEU A 117 8.71 0.13 -12.56
CA LEU A 117 8.19 1.47 -12.35
C LEU A 117 6.90 1.61 -13.14
N VAL A 118 5.82 1.99 -12.46
CA VAL A 118 4.51 2.23 -13.08
C VAL A 118 4.16 3.70 -12.92
N PHE A 119 3.81 4.35 -14.02
CA PHE A 119 3.40 5.75 -14.04
C PHE A 119 1.94 5.84 -14.39
N HIS A 120 1.16 6.60 -13.62
CA HIS A 120 -0.25 6.88 -13.90
C HIS A 120 -0.44 8.39 -14.09
N PHE A 121 -1.03 8.77 -15.22
CA PHE A 121 -1.23 10.17 -15.60
C PHE A 121 -2.70 10.55 -15.45
N LYS A 122 -3.01 11.46 -14.54
CA LYS A 122 -4.36 12.00 -14.33
C LYS A 122 -4.38 13.45 -14.79
N PRO A 123 -5.25 13.83 -15.75
CA PRO A 123 -5.38 15.24 -16.12
C PRO A 123 -5.92 16.02 -14.91
N TYR A 124 -5.35 17.20 -14.67
CA TYR A 124 -5.76 18.12 -13.63
C TYR A 124 -6.09 19.47 -14.27
N ASP A 125 -7.31 19.97 -14.03
CA ASP A 125 -7.81 21.24 -14.55
C ASP A 125 -8.72 21.87 -13.49
N GLU A 126 -8.15 22.78 -12.69
CA GLU A 126 -8.88 23.57 -11.71
C GLU A 126 -8.46 25.05 -11.78
N GLY A 127 -9.35 25.88 -12.34
CA GLY A 127 -9.19 27.33 -12.36
C GLY A 127 -8.06 27.80 -13.27
N ASP A 128 -6.98 28.31 -12.67
CA ASP A 128 -5.80 28.82 -13.38
C ASP A 128 -4.66 27.79 -13.45
N VAL A 129 -4.87 26.57 -12.91
CA VAL A 129 -3.87 25.50 -12.87
C VAL A 129 -4.34 24.34 -13.74
N GLU A 130 -3.59 24.10 -14.81
CA GLU A 130 -3.80 23.00 -15.75
C GLU A 130 -2.52 22.16 -15.85
N GLY A 131 -2.66 20.84 -15.90
CA GLY A 131 -1.51 19.94 -15.98
C GLY A 131 -1.85 18.46 -15.85
N TYR A 132 -0.85 17.70 -15.45
CA TYR A 132 -0.98 16.28 -15.14
C TYR A 132 -0.44 15.96 -13.76
N ASP A 133 -1.28 15.32 -12.96
CA ASP A 133 -0.84 14.59 -11.78
C ASP A 133 -0.24 13.25 -12.22
N ILE A 134 0.97 12.98 -11.76
CA ILE A 134 1.72 11.78 -12.08
C ILE A 134 1.94 11.00 -10.79
N GLU A 135 1.24 9.88 -10.67
CA GLU A 135 1.45 8.92 -9.59
C GLU A 135 2.43 7.84 -10.07
N ILE A 136 3.44 7.56 -9.24
CA ILE A 136 4.51 6.61 -9.58
C ILE A 136 4.55 5.52 -8.53
N GLU A 137 4.56 4.26 -8.97
CA GLU A 137 4.81 3.09 -8.13
C GLU A 137 6.15 2.46 -8.47
N SER A 138 6.95 2.18 -7.45
CA SER A 138 8.26 1.55 -7.54
C SER A 138 8.28 0.23 -6.81
N ILE A 139 8.37 -0.85 -7.58
CA ILE A 139 8.28 -2.22 -7.10
C ILE A 139 9.70 -2.82 -7.07
N PRO A 140 10.21 -3.23 -5.90
CA PRO A 140 11.56 -3.79 -5.78
C PRO A 140 11.71 -5.20 -6.38
N VAL A 141 12.95 -5.54 -6.77
CA VAL A 141 13.35 -6.87 -7.24
C VAL A 141 12.94 -7.98 -6.25
N LEU A 142 13.04 -7.73 -4.94
CA LEU A 142 12.63 -8.71 -3.91
C LEU A 142 11.21 -9.24 -4.13
N LEU A 143 10.24 -8.34 -4.34
CA LEU A 143 8.84 -8.73 -4.56
C LEU A 143 8.70 -9.58 -5.81
N GLN A 144 9.46 -9.25 -6.86
CA GLN A 144 9.44 -10.00 -8.10
C GLN A 144 10.04 -11.40 -7.95
N LYS A 145 11.18 -11.51 -7.25
CA LYS A 145 11.81 -12.80 -6.91
C LYS A 145 10.83 -13.69 -6.16
N TYR A 146 10.16 -13.16 -5.14
CA TYR A 146 9.19 -13.93 -4.36
C TYR A 146 7.99 -14.42 -5.19
N ARG A 147 7.56 -13.63 -6.19
CA ARG A 147 6.44 -14.00 -7.07
C ARG A 147 6.81 -15.04 -8.12
N GLN A 148 8.05 -15.06 -8.59
CA GLN A 148 8.45 -15.82 -9.79
C GLN A 148 9.52 -16.89 -9.55
N LEU A 149 10.19 -16.87 -8.40
CA LEU A 149 11.21 -17.84 -8.03
C LEU A 149 10.77 -18.65 -6.81
N PRO A 150 11.23 -19.91 -6.69
CA PRO A 150 11.11 -20.67 -5.46
C PRO A 150 12.10 -20.08 -4.44
N VAL A 151 11.66 -19.05 -3.71
CA VAL A 151 12.43 -18.45 -2.61
C VAL A 151 12.32 -19.36 -1.39
N ARG A 152 13.44 -19.56 -0.69
CA ARG A 152 13.46 -20.39 0.53
C ARG A 152 12.68 -19.70 1.66
N GLU A 153 12.06 -20.48 2.53
CA GLU A 153 11.28 -19.97 3.67
C GLU A 153 12.13 -19.17 4.68
N ASP A 154 13.45 -19.39 4.70
CA ASP A 154 14.43 -18.72 5.57
C ASP A 154 15.06 -17.46 4.93
N TYR A 155 14.53 -16.97 3.81
CA TYR A 155 15.09 -15.82 3.11
C TYR A 155 14.97 -14.52 3.94
N SER A 156 16.11 -14.00 4.40
CA SER A 156 16.19 -12.73 5.13
C SER A 156 16.43 -11.56 4.18
N TYR A 157 15.72 -10.46 4.36
CA TYR A 157 15.93 -9.22 3.62
C TYR A 157 15.84 -8.00 4.56
N ASN A 158 16.49 -6.89 4.17
CA ASN A 158 16.42 -5.64 4.92
C ASN A 158 15.40 -4.69 4.29
N LYS A 159 14.18 -4.68 4.84
CA LYS A 159 13.09 -3.77 4.43
C LYS A 159 13.54 -2.31 4.36
N LYS A 160 14.28 -1.83 5.37
CA LYS A 160 14.69 -0.42 5.46
C LYS A 160 15.61 -0.03 4.29
N ASP A 161 16.56 -0.89 3.95
CA ASP A 161 17.49 -0.63 2.85
C ASP A 161 16.76 -0.65 1.50
N ILE A 162 15.87 -1.63 1.30
CA ILE A 162 15.04 -1.74 0.09
C ILE A 162 14.20 -0.48 -0.12
N VAL A 163 13.44 -0.09 0.91
CA VAL A 163 12.58 1.11 0.85
C VAL A 163 13.43 2.36 0.62
N SER A 164 14.51 2.55 1.38
CA SER A 164 15.37 3.73 1.24
C SER A 164 16.01 3.84 -0.14
N GLN A 165 16.44 2.72 -0.72
CA GLN A 165 17.00 2.66 -2.06
C GLN A 165 15.95 2.97 -3.12
N ASN A 166 14.74 2.41 -3.03
CA ASN A 166 13.65 2.69 -3.97
C ASN A 166 13.23 4.16 -3.93
N LYS A 167 13.05 4.73 -2.74
CA LYS A 167 12.76 6.18 -2.57
C LYS A 167 13.82 7.03 -3.26
N ARG A 168 15.10 6.76 -2.98
CA ARG A 168 16.22 7.49 -3.55
C ARG A 168 16.26 7.43 -5.07
N GLU A 169 16.06 6.24 -5.65
CA GLU A 169 16.13 6.06 -7.11
C GLU A 169 14.95 6.75 -7.81
N VAL A 170 13.73 6.64 -7.29
CA VAL A 170 12.58 7.34 -7.89
C VAL A 170 12.78 8.85 -7.85
N THR A 171 13.20 9.42 -6.71
CA THR A 171 13.51 10.86 -6.61
C THR A 171 14.61 11.26 -7.58
N ARG A 172 15.64 10.43 -7.74
CA ARG A 172 16.75 10.70 -8.68
C ARG A 172 16.28 10.69 -10.13
N ILE A 173 15.45 9.72 -10.52
CA ILE A 173 14.88 9.60 -11.86
C ILE A 173 14.00 10.81 -12.17
N MET A 174 13.07 11.15 -11.27
CA MET A 174 12.15 12.26 -11.48
C MET A 174 12.84 13.62 -11.36
N GLY A 175 13.89 13.73 -10.56
CA GLY A 175 14.75 14.92 -10.52
C GLY A 175 15.41 15.23 -11.87
N ARG A 176 15.58 14.25 -12.77
CA ARG A 176 16.07 14.51 -14.15
C ARG A 176 15.04 15.19 -15.04
N MET A 177 13.76 15.09 -14.70
CA MET A 177 12.70 15.89 -15.34
C MET A 177 12.64 17.31 -14.76
N GLY A 178 13.45 17.62 -13.74
CA GLY A 178 13.40 18.91 -13.04
C GLY A 178 12.17 19.08 -12.16
N LEU A 179 11.52 17.98 -11.77
CA LEU A 179 10.30 17.99 -10.95
C LEU A 179 10.64 17.82 -9.48
N GLU A 180 9.89 18.52 -8.64
CA GLU A 180 9.85 18.29 -7.20
C GLU A 180 8.60 17.46 -6.86
N PRO A 181 8.70 16.55 -5.88
CA PRO A 181 7.56 15.72 -5.50
C PRO A 181 6.47 16.60 -4.85
N LEU A 182 5.24 16.47 -5.35
CA LEU A 182 4.05 16.96 -4.65
C LEU A 182 3.87 16.19 -3.32
N ARG A 183 4.25 14.90 -3.34
CA ARG A 183 4.32 14.05 -2.15
C ARG A 183 5.62 13.25 -2.15
N GLU A 184 6.41 13.45 -1.10
CA GLU A 184 7.66 12.73 -0.86
C GLU A 184 7.46 11.20 -0.94
N PRO A 185 8.43 10.43 -1.45
CA PRO A 185 8.31 8.98 -1.58
C PRO A 185 7.98 8.27 -0.25
N TYR A 186 6.96 7.41 -0.30
CA TYR A 186 6.40 6.71 0.85
C TYR A 186 6.01 5.27 0.50
N THR A 187 5.91 4.38 1.48
CA THR A 187 5.21 3.09 1.35
C THR A 187 3.82 3.20 1.97
N GLU A 188 2.86 2.36 1.60
CA GLU A 188 1.54 2.38 2.25
C GLU A 188 1.62 2.16 3.77
N ALA A 189 2.57 1.35 4.23
CA ALA A 189 2.87 1.20 5.65
C ALA A 189 3.26 2.53 6.36
N GLU A 190 3.81 3.51 5.64
CA GLU A 190 4.23 4.81 6.19
C GLU A 190 3.11 5.86 6.14
N THR A 191 2.05 5.64 5.36
CA THR A 191 0.88 6.54 5.34
C THR A 191 0.03 6.39 6.60
N LEU A 192 0.14 5.24 7.26
CA LEU A 192 -0.42 5.00 8.58
C LEU A 192 0.44 5.75 9.60
N LYS A 193 0.09 7.01 9.89
CA LYS A 193 0.76 7.91 10.86
C LYS A 193 1.04 7.28 12.23
N THR A 194 0.35 6.20 12.59
CA THR A 194 0.55 5.46 13.83
C THR A 194 0.33 3.97 13.60
N GLN A 195 1.36 3.24 13.16
CA GLN A 195 1.32 1.77 13.20
C GLN A 195 1.31 1.30 14.66
N LEU A 196 0.54 0.25 14.96
CA LEU A 196 0.56 -0.37 16.28
C LEU A 196 1.99 -0.84 16.59
N LYS A 197 2.51 -0.49 17.78
CA LYS A 197 3.86 -0.89 18.18
C LYS A 197 4.00 -2.41 18.13
N GLN A 198 5.15 -2.87 17.63
CA GLN A 198 5.44 -4.30 17.45
C GLN A 198 5.32 -5.12 18.73
N GLU A 199 5.59 -4.52 19.89
CA GLU A 199 5.43 -5.16 21.20
C GLU A 199 3.98 -5.58 21.47
N TYR A 200 3.02 -4.67 21.24
CA TYR A 200 1.60 -4.95 21.41
C TYR A 200 1.07 -5.95 20.38
N ARG A 201 1.59 -5.86 19.14
CA ARG A 201 1.22 -6.82 18.09
C ARG A 201 1.62 -8.24 18.46
N ARG A 202 2.84 -8.43 18.99
CA ARG A 202 3.32 -9.74 19.48
C ARG A 202 2.52 -10.24 20.67
N HIS A 203 2.12 -9.36 21.58
CA HIS A 203 1.26 -9.71 22.70
C HIS A 203 -0.10 -10.21 22.21
N LEU A 204 -0.77 -9.44 21.35
CA LEU A 204 -2.06 -9.79 20.76
C LEU A 204 -2.01 -11.09 19.93
N ASP A 205 -0.91 -11.36 19.22
CA ASP A 205 -0.70 -12.65 18.53
C ASP A 205 -0.62 -13.86 19.48
N SER A 206 -0.34 -13.63 20.77
CA SER A 206 -0.10 -14.70 21.76
C SER A 206 -1.30 -15.04 22.63
N VAL A 207 -2.35 -14.20 22.61
CA VAL A 207 -3.50 -14.29 23.52
C VAL A 207 -4.78 -14.68 22.79
N GLU A 208 -5.70 -15.29 23.52
CA GLU A 208 -6.97 -15.73 22.97
C GLU A 208 -7.81 -14.52 22.51
N TYR A 209 -8.36 -14.61 21.29
CA TYR A 209 -9.05 -13.55 20.55
C TYR A 209 -8.20 -12.36 20.05
N GLY A 210 -6.93 -12.25 20.41
CA GLY A 210 -6.08 -11.14 19.98
C GLY A 210 -5.86 -11.08 18.45
N SER A 211 -5.95 -12.21 17.75
CA SER A 211 -5.94 -12.25 16.28
C SER A 211 -7.10 -11.47 15.64
N ASN A 212 -8.27 -11.43 16.30
CA ASN A 212 -9.42 -10.67 15.79
C ASN A 212 -9.18 -9.16 15.89
N VAL A 213 -8.51 -8.71 16.96
CA VAL A 213 -8.10 -7.31 17.11
C VAL A 213 -7.22 -6.89 15.95
N LEU A 214 -6.20 -7.70 15.65
CA LEU A 214 -5.25 -7.41 14.57
C LEU A 214 -5.92 -7.46 13.21
N GLN A 215 -6.78 -8.45 12.96
CA GLN A 215 -7.52 -8.53 11.70
C GLN A 215 -8.35 -7.27 11.44
N TYR A 216 -9.17 -6.85 12.40
CA TYR A 216 -10.02 -5.67 12.21
C TYR A 216 -9.23 -4.36 12.19
N LEU A 217 -8.12 -4.26 12.92
CA LEU A 217 -7.21 -3.11 12.83
C LEU A 217 -6.58 -3.02 11.43
N ASP A 218 -6.03 -4.12 10.91
CA ASP A 218 -5.36 -4.17 9.60
C ASP A 218 -6.36 -3.92 8.45
N GLU A 219 -7.56 -4.51 8.53
CA GLU A 219 -8.66 -4.27 7.57
C GLU A 219 -9.11 -2.81 7.63
N GLY A 220 -9.23 -2.24 8.83
CA GLY A 220 -9.59 -0.84 9.05
C GLY A 220 -8.55 0.12 8.46
N ASP A 221 -7.27 -0.15 8.69
CA ASP A 221 -6.13 0.60 8.14
C ASP A 221 -6.15 0.55 6.60
N THR A 222 -6.40 -0.63 6.02
CA THR A 222 -6.53 -0.82 4.57
C THR A 222 -7.72 -0.04 3.99
N CYS A 223 -8.87 -0.05 4.66
CA CYS A 223 -10.04 0.72 4.23
C CYS A 223 -9.80 2.22 4.34
N PHE A 224 -9.14 2.67 5.40
CA PHE A 224 -8.83 4.08 5.62
C PHE A 224 -7.92 4.63 4.52
N GLN A 225 -6.89 3.86 4.14
CA GLN A 225 -5.98 4.19 3.03
C GLN A 225 -6.67 4.33 1.66
N ARG A 226 -7.83 3.67 1.48
CA ARG A 226 -8.59 3.68 0.23
C ARG A 226 -9.76 4.67 0.26
N ASP A 227 -9.77 5.58 1.23
CA ASP A 227 -10.85 6.54 1.48
C ASP A 227 -12.23 5.89 1.72
N LEU A 228 -12.24 4.62 2.13
CA LEU A 228 -13.45 3.86 2.46
C LEU A 228 -13.82 4.09 3.93
N TYR A 229 -14.02 5.34 4.33
CA TYR A 229 -14.12 5.76 5.72
C TYR A 229 -15.23 5.05 6.51
N HIS A 230 -16.36 4.73 5.89
CA HIS A 230 -17.42 3.96 6.55
C HIS A 230 -16.99 2.53 6.89
N ALA A 231 -16.30 1.87 5.96
CA ALA A 231 -15.77 0.52 6.18
C ALA A 231 -14.65 0.56 7.24
N ALA A 232 -13.75 1.53 7.14
CA ALA A 232 -12.69 1.75 8.11
C ALA A 232 -13.24 1.97 9.52
N LEU A 233 -14.24 2.85 9.67
CA LEU A 233 -14.89 3.10 10.95
C LEU A 233 -15.49 1.81 11.51
N ASN A 234 -16.22 1.03 10.69
CA ASN A 234 -16.82 -0.22 11.15
C ASN A 234 -15.76 -1.22 11.64
N CYS A 235 -14.66 -1.36 10.89
CA CYS A 235 -13.52 -2.19 11.28
C CYS A 235 -12.91 -1.71 12.60
N TYR A 236 -12.68 -0.41 12.79
CA TYR A 236 -12.12 0.11 14.04
C TYR A 236 -13.05 -0.07 15.25
N ILE A 237 -14.38 0.02 15.06
CA ILE A 237 -15.34 -0.29 16.14
C ILE A 237 -15.26 -1.77 16.53
N HIS A 238 -15.23 -2.68 15.55
CA HIS A 238 -15.04 -4.10 15.86
C HIS A 238 -13.68 -4.37 16.51
N ALA A 239 -12.62 -3.70 16.08
CA ALA A 239 -11.31 -3.82 16.73
C ALA A 239 -11.37 -3.33 18.18
N LEU A 240 -12.11 -2.25 18.50
CA LEU A 240 -12.33 -1.80 19.88
C LEU A 240 -13.09 -2.85 20.71
N GLU A 241 -14.16 -3.45 20.17
CA GLU A 241 -14.91 -4.53 20.82
C GLU A 241 -13.98 -5.71 21.16
N TRP A 242 -13.25 -6.21 20.16
CA TRP A 242 -12.34 -7.33 20.34
C TRP A 242 -11.18 -7.01 21.27
N THR A 243 -10.72 -5.76 21.31
CA THR A 243 -9.69 -5.31 22.25
C THR A 243 -10.19 -5.46 23.69
N ILE A 244 -11.43 -5.04 23.95
CA ILE A 244 -12.06 -5.17 25.26
C ILE A 244 -12.31 -6.65 25.60
N ILE A 245 -12.85 -7.43 24.67
CA ILE A 245 -13.10 -8.87 24.84
C ILE A 245 -11.80 -9.60 25.21
N THR A 246 -10.72 -9.34 24.46
CA THR A 246 -9.40 -9.94 24.69
C THR A 246 -8.90 -9.60 26.09
N TYR A 247 -8.97 -8.33 26.50
CA TYR A 247 -8.58 -7.91 27.85
C TYR A 247 -9.43 -8.55 28.96
N LEU A 248 -10.76 -8.62 28.79
CA LEU A 248 -11.65 -9.25 29.76
C LEU A 248 -11.33 -10.74 29.94
N ASN A 249 -11.03 -11.45 28.86
CA ASN A 249 -10.64 -12.84 28.90
C ASN A 249 -9.29 -13.04 29.59
N GLU A 250 -8.26 -12.30 29.13
CA GLU A 250 -6.89 -12.46 29.58
C GLU A 250 -6.67 -12.00 31.03
N GLU A 251 -7.05 -10.76 31.33
CA GLU A 251 -6.69 -10.11 32.61
C GLU A 251 -7.78 -10.27 33.68
N ARG A 252 -9.02 -10.55 33.27
CA ARG A 252 -10.16 -10.71 34.20
C ARG A 252 -10.76 -12.11 34.21
N GLY A 253 -10.26 -13.04 33.39
CA GLY A 253 -10.77 -14.42 33.32
C GLY A 253 -12.23 -14.50 32.91
N LYS A 254 -12.75 -13.49 32.19
CA LYS A 254 -14.14 -13.40 31.76
C LYS A 254 -14.25 -13.58 30.24
N ASP A 255 -14.63 -14.78 29.82
CA ASP A 255 -14.93 -15.06 28.41
C ASP A 255 -16.39 -14.73 28.07
N VAL A 256 -16.60 -13.48 27.65
CA VAL A 256 -17.91 -12.99 27.22
C VAL A 256 -18.42 -13.66 25.93
N ILE A 257 -17.55 -14.25 25.11
CA ILE A 257 -17.94 -14.96 23.88
C ILE A 257 -18.54 -16.32 24.25
N GLU A 258 -17.91 -17.04 25.18
CA GLU A 258 -18.43 -18.31 25.66
C GLU A 258 -19.72 -18.11 26.46
N GLU A 259 -19.80 -17.08 27.32
CA GLU A 259 -21.04 -16.72 28.04
C GLU A 259 -22.24 -16.53 27.08
N GLN A 260 -22.03 -15.90 25.92
CA GLN A 260 -23.09 -15.71 24.92
C GLN A 260 -23.50 -17.01 24.21
N LYS A 261 -22.56 -17.95 24.01
CA LYS A 261 -22.89 -19.25 23.40
C LYS A 261 -23.66 -20.14 24.35
N GLU A 262 -23.33 -20.12 25.64
CA GLU A 262 -23.98 -20.93 26.66
C GLU A 262 -25.37 -20.39 27.04
N ASN A 263 -25.62 -19.09 26.85
CA ASN A 263 -26.86 -18.44 27.24
C ASN A 263 -27.50 -17.64 26.10
N GLU A 264 -28.52 -18.23 25.46
CA GLU A 264 -29.24 -17.66 24.31
C GLU A 264 -29.86 -16.27 24.57
N ASP A 265 -30.16 -15.94 25.84
CA ASP A 265 -30.74 -14.66 26.25
C ASP A 265 -29.67 -13.56 26.45
N THR A 266 -28.38 -13.91 26.42
CA THR A 266 -27.29 -12.96 26.65
C THR A 266 -26.77 -12.38 25.34
N ARG A 267 -26.91 -11.05 25.17
CA ARG A 267 -26.37 -10.32 24.02
C ARG A 267 -25.49 -9.16 24.46
N TYR A 268 -24.21 -9.24 24.13
CA TYR A 268 -23.29 -8.12 24.26
C TYR A 268 -23.33 -7.24 23.01
N TYR A 269 -23.28 -5.93 23.27
CA TYR A 269 -23.20 -4.85 22.29
C TYR A 269 -22.07 -3.94 22.76
N PHE A 270 -21.57 -3.04 21.90
CA PHE A 270 -20.46 -2.15 22.24
C PHE A 270 -20.60 -1.47 23.61
N HIS A 271 -21.78 -0.90 23.89
CA HIS A 271 -22.05 -0.24 25.17
C HIS A 271 -21.88 -1.14 26.40
N HIS A 272 -22.22 -2.44 26.29
CA HIS A 272 -22.01 -3.40 27.37
C HIS A 272 -20.53 -3.63 27.63
N PHE A 273 -19.70 -3.68 26.58
CA PHE A 273 -18.25 -3.85 26.72
C PHE A 273 -17.62 -2.66 27.43
N VAL A 274 -17.99 -1.42 27.04
CA VAL A 274 -17.50 -0.20 27.70
C VAL A 274 -17.86 -0.19 29.18
N ASP A 275 -19.09 -0.59 29.54
CA ASP A 275 -19.52 -0.66 30.94
C ASP A 275 -18.72 -1.69 31.75
N LEU A 276 -18.33 -2.82 31.15
CA LEU A 276 -17.56 -3.86 31.82
C LEU A 276 -16.13 -3.43 32.17
N ILE A 277 -15.53 -2.52 31.40
CA ILE A 277 -14.16 -2.02 31.65
C ILE A 277 -14.13 -0.71 32.45
N GLN A 278 -15.30 -0.13 32.75
CA GLN A 278 -15.39 1.09 33.53
C GLN A 278 -15.00 0.84 35.01
N GLY A 279 -14.25 1.78 35.61
CA GLY A 279 -13.94 1.79 37.05
C GLY A 279 -12.70 1.01 37.48
N ASP A 280 -12.42 -0.15 36.89
CA ASP A 280 -11.35 -1.08 37.36
C ASP A 280 -10.29 -1.42 36.27
N SER A 281 -10.06 -0.54 35.30
CA SER A 281 -9.11 -0.76 34.19
C SER A 281 -7.95 0.26 34.20
N PRO A 282 -6.78 -0.07 33.61
CA PRO A 282 -5.68 0.89 33.41
C PRO A 282 -5.99 2.06 32.46
N ILE A 283 -7.20 2.11 31.90
CA ILE A 283 -7.55 3.00 30.80
C ILE A 283 -7.56 4.44 31.31
N LYS A 284 -6.93 5.34 30.57
CA LYS A 284 -6.94 6.76 30.91
C LYS A 284 -8.33 7.34 30.74
N GLN A 285 -8.62 8.37 31.53
CA GLN A 285 -9.91 9.07 31.48
C GLN A 285 -10.24 9.57 30.06
N THR A 286 -9.27 10.09 29.30
CA THR A 286 -9.48 10.57 27.93
C THR A 286 -9.93 9.46 26.98
N THR A 287 -9.29 8.29 27.05
CA THR A 287 -9.66 7.11 26.25
C THR A 287 -11.07 6.63 26.63
N MET A 288 -11.37 6.59 27.93
CA MET A 288 -12.69 6.18 28.44
C MET A 288 -13.79 7.16 28.01
N GLU A 289 -13.52 8.47 28.03
CA GLU A 289 -14.46 9.50 27.55
C GLU A 289 -14.77 9.33 26.06
N SER A 290 -13.78 9.03 25.22
CA SER A 290 -13.99 8.70 23.81
C SER A 290 -14.85 7.45 23.63
N LEU A 291 -14.55 6.36 24.35
CA LEU A 291 -15.35 5.13 24.29
C LEU A 291 -16.81 5.37 24.71
N GLN A 292 -17.02 6.20 25.74
CA GLN A 292 -18.35 6.57 26.20
C GLN A 292 -19.11 7.38 25.15
N GLN A 293 -18.43 8.34 24.50
CA GLN A 293 -19.01 9.08 23.38
C GLN A 293 -19.43 8.14 22.25
N TYR A 294 -18.60 7.16 21.91
CA TYR A 294 -18.89 6.17 20.87
C TYR A 294 -20.08 5.29 21.23
N LYS A 295 -20.17 4.85 22.48
CA LYS A 295 -21.34 4.16 23.05
C LYS A 295 -22.64 4.95 22.85
N ASP A 296 -22.62 6.26 23.09
CA ASP A 296 -23.80 7.11 22.94
C ASP A 296 -24.14 7.44 21.47
N THR A 297 -23.15 7.33 20.58
CA THR A 297 -23.22 7.75 19.17
C THR A 297 -23.38 6.58 18.18
N GLU A 298 -23.32 5.32 18.64
CA GLU A 298 -23.44 4.09 17.82
C GLU A 298 -24.71 4.10 16.93
N ARG A 299 -25.84 4.53 17.49
CA ARG A 299 -27.10 4.73 16.73
C ARG A 299 -27.02 5.87 15.70
N HIS A 300 -26.20 6.89 15.96
CA HIS A 300 -26.00 8.03 15.07
C HIS A 300 -25.07 7.68 13.89
N TRP A 301 -24.04 6.84 14.10
CA TRP A 301 -23.15 6.37 13.03
C TRP A 301 -23.85 5.45 12.02
N ILE A 302 -24.78 4.61 12.51
CA ILE A 302 -25.69 3.81 11.67
C ILE A 302 -26.69 4.71 10.92
N ALA A 303 -27.11 5.83 11.52
CA ALA A 303 -28.01 6.80 10.87
C ALA A 303 -27.30 7.65 9.80
N HIS A 304 -26.04 8.05 10.02
CA HIS A 304 -25.23 8.82 9.08
C HIS A 304 -24.74 8.02 7.85
N HIS A 305 -24.72 6.68 7.92
CA HIS A 305 -24.63 5.82 6.73
C HIS A 305 -25.71 6.13 5.68
N ARG A 306 -26.82 6.78 6.06
CA ARG A 306 -27.89 7.19 5.13
C ARG A 306 -27.78 8.64 4.62
N SER A 307 -26.92 9.49 5.19
CA SER A 307 -26.94 10.95 4.94
C SER A 307 -25.81 11.51 4.07
N GLY A 308 -24.73 10.75 3.82
CA GLY A 308 -23.59 11.22 3.03
C GLY A 308 -22.52 11.94 3.86
N ASP A 309 -21.28 11.57 3.57
CA ASP A 309 -19.97 12.04 4.06
C ASP A 309 -19.64 11.89 5.56
N LEU A 310 -18.80 10.89 5.85
CA LEU A 310 -18.07 10.72 7.11
C LEU A 310 -16.68 11.37 6.99
N PRO A 311 -16.36 12.42 7.78
CA PRO A 311 -15.06 13.07 7.69
C PRO A 311 -13.91 12.13 8.07
N GLU A 312 -12.80 12.20 7.32
CA GLU A 312 -11.56 11.46 7.59
C GLU A 312 -11.12 11.61 9.05
N THR A 313 -11.12 12.85 9.57
CA THR A 313 -10.69 13.18 10.93
C THR A 313 -11.46 12.40 12.00
N ARG A 314 -12.76 12.15 11.79
CA ARG A 314 -13.55 11.35 12.75
C ARG A 314 -13.14 9.89 12.76
N VAL A 315 -12.70 9.37 11.62
CA VAL A 315 -12.23 7.98 11.54
C VAL A 315 -10.81 7.87 12.08
N GLU A 316 -9.97 8.88 11.84
CA GLU A 316 -8.65 9.02 12.44
C GLU A 316 -8.74 9.07 13.99
N ASP A 317 -9.70 9.82 14.56
CA ASP A 317 -9.93 9.91 16.01
C ASP A 317 -10.29 8.55 16.65
N VAL A 318 -11.13 7.76 15.97
CA VAL A 318 -11.53 6.41 16.45
C VAL A 318 -10.33 5.47 16.38
N ARG A 319 -9.56 5.55 15.30
CA ARG A 319 -8.32 4.78 15.13
C ARG A 319 -7.30 5.13 16.21
N GLU A 320 -7.10 6.41 16.51
CA GLU A 320 -6.19 6.84 17.57
C GLU A 320 -6.65 6.34 18.95
N THR A 321 -7.96 6.42 19.22
CA THR A 321 -8.55 5.87 20.45
C THR A 321 -8.30 4.37 20.58
N LEU A 322 -8.43 3.60 19.49
CA LEU A 322 -8.12 2.18 19.45
C LEU A 322 -6.65 1.89 19.80
N LEU A 323 -5.72 2.61 19.17
CA LEU A 323 -4.28 2.42 19.44
C LEU A 323 -3.91 2.78 20.88
N ASN A 324 -4.51 3.84 21.42
CA ASN A 324 -4.35 4.22 22.81
C ASN A 324 -4.92 3.16 23.76
N LEU A 325 -6.09 2.62 23.45
CA LEU A 325 -6.72 1.56 24.25
C LEU A 325 -5.86 0.29 24.29
N ILE A 326 -5.35 -0.16 23.13
CA ILE A 326 -4.43 -1.30 23.04
C ILE A 326 -3.19 -1.02 23.88
N GLY A 327 -2.60 0.17 23.74
CA GLY A 327 -1.43 0.55 24.53
C GLY A 327 -1.71 0.55 26.03
N GLU A 328 -2.86 1.04 26.47
CA GLU A 328 -3.21 1.15 27.90
C GLU A 328 -3.54 -0.19 28.55
N LEU A 329 -4.21 -1.09 27.82
CA LEU A 329 -4.61 -2.40 28.32
C LEU A 329 -3.48 -3.43 28.30
N PHE A 330 -2.56 -3.36 27.33
CA PHE A 330 -1.51 -4.36 27.12
C PHE A 330 -0.09 -3.83 27.33
N THR A 331 0.08 -2.70 28.05
CA THR A 331 1.40 -2.30 28.54
C THR A 331 1.87 -3.30 29.60
N PRO A 332 3.07 -3.89 29.47
CA PRO A 332 3.63 -4.76 30.50
C PRO A 332 3.69 -4.02 31.83
N ARG A 333 2.99 -4.53 32.84
CA ARG A 333 3.11 -4.04 34.21
C ARG A 333 4.26 -4.78 34.87
N ASP A 334 5.27 -4.03 35.32
CA ASP A 334 6.32 -4.59 36.18
C ASP A 334 5.64 -5.10 37.47
N HIS A 335 5.61 -6.42 37.64
CA HIS A 335 5.16 -7.10 38.86
C HIS A 335 6.32 -7.36 39.81
#